data_AF-A0A9D8TY80-F1
#
_entry.id   AF-A0A9D8TY80-F1
#
_cell.length_a   1.000
_cell.length_b   1.000
_cell.length_c   1.000
_cell.angle_alpha   90.00
_cell.angle_beta   90.00
_cell.angle_gamma   90.00
#
_symmetry.space_group_name_H-M   'P 1'
#
loop_
_entity.id
_entity.type
_entity.pdbx_description
1 polymer ?
#
loop_
_entity_poly.entity_id
_entity_poly.type
_entity_poly.pdbx_seq_one_letter_code
_entity_poly.pdbx_strand_id
1 'polypeptide(L)'
;MVPKRRSLRGKGPTPKSEDRTWHRAYREKVQREKRMAANPYLAAKRRGEERRKGAEEIIIGRNACLEALRTPMAVKRLFLARGIQKDERVEQICALAAKKGIPVEERDRGEIESMARNKAHQGVLLEAKSYEYKDLQEVLEACSSPLPLFVAADNLTDPQNLGA
;
A
#
# COMPACT_ATOMS: atom_id res chain seq x y z
N MET A 1 -70.95 -3.55 -22.63
CA MET A 1 -69.55 -3.99 -22.81
C MET A 1 -68.66 -2.74 -22.78
N VAL A 2 -68.06 -2.42 -21.63
CA VAL A 2 -67.35 -1.13 -21.42
C VAL A 2 -65.86 -1.32 -21.77
N PRO A 3 -65.23 -0.47 -22.60
CA PRO A 3 -63.84 -0.67 -22.98
C PRO A 3 -62.90 -0.31 -21.81
N LYS A 4 -62.03 -1.25 -21.45
CA LYS A 4 -61.08 -1.12 -20.33
C LYS A 4 -59.97 -0.13 -20.73
N ARG A 5 -59.88 1.02 -20.04
CA ARG A 5 -58.82 2.02 -20.26
C ARG A 5 -57.47 1.41 -19.90
N ARG A 6 -56.54 1.40 -20.86
CA ARG A 6 -55.15 0.95 -20.70
C ARG A 6 -54.46 1.94 -19.75
N SER A 7 -54.17 1.53 -18.52
CA SER A 7 -53.46 2.39 -17.56
C SER A 7 -52.06 2.69 -18.10
N LEU A 8 -51.70 3.97 -18.13
CA LEU A 8 -50.35 4.40 -18.44
C LEU A 8 -49.46 3.96 -17.28
N ARG A 9 -48.61 2.96 -17.49
CA ARG A 9 -47.52 2.66 -16.55
C ARG A 9 -46.66 3.91 -16.43
N GLY A 10 -46.57 4.47 -15.22
CA GLY A 10 -45.67 5.58 -14.95
C GLY A 10 -44.26 5.18 -15.34
N LYS A 11 -43.61 5.97 -16.21
CA LYS A 11 -42.18 5.82 -16.44
C LYS A 11 -41.49 6.05 -15.10
N GLY A 12 -40.64 5.11 -14.68
CA GLY A 12 -39.94 5.14 -13.40
C GLY A 12 -39.13 6.43 -13.20
N PRO A 13 -38.50 6.59 -12.02
CA PRO A 13 -37.76 7.82 -11.68
C PRO A 13 -36.78 8.18 -12.79
N THR A 14 -36.86 9.42 -13.26
CA THR A 14 -36.00 9.88 -14.36
C THR A 14 -34.53 9.78 -13.92
N PRO A 15 -33.65 9.08 -14.67
CA PRO A 15 -32.25 8.88 -14.29
C PRO A 15 -31.51 10.18 -13.99
N LYS A 16 -30.42 10.16 -13.24
CA LYS A 16 -29.61 11.37 -12.98
C LYS A 16 -29.14 11.98 -14.31
N SER A 17 -29.06 13.31 -14.39
CA SER A 17 -28.73 14.03 -15.63
C SER A 17 -27.39 13.60 -16.26
N GLU A 18 -26.45 13.14 -15.44
CA GLU A 18 -25.13 12.64 -15.82
C GLU A 18 -25.16 11.22 -16.42
N ASP A 19 -26.23 10.45 -16.19
CA ASP A 19 -26.35 9.05 -16.66
C ASP A 19 -27.22 8.94 -17.92
N ARG A 20 -27.81 10.06 -18.37
CA ARG A 20 -28.62 10.15 -19.58
C ARG A 20 -27.73 10.41 -20.80
N THR A 21 -27.49 9.40 -21.61
CA THR A 21 -26.60 9.46 -22.79
C THR A 21 -26.88 10.61 -23.76
N TRP A 22 -28.15 11.02 -23.91
CA TRP A 22 -28.60 12.14 -24.76
C TRP A 22 -28.53 13.51 -24.08
N HIS A 23 -28.28 13.57 -22.77
CA HIS A 23 -28.24 14.82 -22.01
C HIS A 23 -26.86 15.47 -22.07
N ARG A 24 -26.82 16.81 -22.07
CA ARG A 24 -25.57 17.58 -22.12
C ARG A 24 -24.59 17.20 -21.00
N ALA A 25 -25.10 17.01 -19.79
CA ALA A 25 -24.29 16.63 -18.63
C ALA A 25 -23.56 15.28 -18.80
N TYR A 26 -24.17 14.30 -19.48
CA TYR A 26 -23.48 13.05 -19.83
C TYR A 26 -22.34 13.29 -20.81
N ARG A 27 -22.58 14.11 -21.85
CA ARG A 27 -21.54 14.47 -22.82
C ARG A 27 -20.37 15.20 -22.14
N GLU A 28 -20.67 16.11 -21.21
CA GLU A 28 -19.66 16.84 -20.43
C GLU A 28 -18.89 15.92 -19.48
N LYS A 29 -19.56 14.98 -18.79
CA LYS A 29 -18.92 13.95 -17.95
C LYS A 29 -17.94 13.11 -18.76
N VAL A 30 -18.37 12.58 -19.92
CA VAL A 30 -17.52 11.78 -20.81
C VAL A 30 -16.33 12.58 -21.31
N GLN A 31 -16.52 13.86 -21.68
CA GLN A 31 -15.41 14.72 -22.10
C GLN A 31 -14.43 15.03 -20.96
N ARG A 32 -14.93 15.24 -19.73
CA ARG A 32 -14.11 15.42 -18.54
C ARG A 32 -13.29 14.18 -18.23
N GLU A 33 -13.90 13.00 -18.24
CA GLU A 33 -13.23 11.72 -18.03
C GLU A 33 -12.16 11.46 -19.10
N LYS A 34 -12.46 11.72 -20.38
CA LYS A 34 -11.47 11.63 -21.47
C LYS A 34 -10.29 12.60 -21.27
N ARG A 35 -10.55 13.85 -20.89
CA ARG A 35 -9.50 14.85 -20.60
C ARG A 35 -8.64 14.44 -19.41
N MET A 36 -9.26 13.91 -18.35
CA MET A 36 -8.51 13.41 -17.19
C MET A 36 -7.68 12.16 -17.54
N ALA A 37 -8.22 11.24 -18.34
CA ALA A 37 -7.49 10.06 -18.80
C ALA A 37 -6.33 10.42 -19.74
N ALA A 38 -6.49 11.45 -20.58
CA ALA A 38 -5.46 11.95 -21.48
C ALA A 38 -4.41 12.86 -20.80
N ASN A 39 -4.56 13.17 -19.51
CA ASN A 39 -3.63 14.03 -18.79
C ASN A 39 -2.28 13.30 -18.59
N PRO A 40 -1.18 13.75 -19.23
CA PRO A 40 0.10 13.06 -19.17
C PRO A 40 0.71 13.05 -17.77
N TYR A 41 0.41 14.06 -16.94
CA TYR A 41 0.86 14.11 -15.55
C TYR A 41 0.22 13.00 -14.71
N LEU A 42 -1.11 12.81 -14.84
CA LEU A 42 -1.81 11.73 -14.13
C LEU A 42 -1.36 10.35 -14.62
N ALA A 43 -1.09 10.19 -15.92
CA ALA A 43 -0.54 8.96 -16.46
C ALA A 43 0.89 8.66 -15.97
N ALA A 44 1.75 9.68 -15.83
CA ALA A 44 3.08 9.53 -15.25
C ALA A 44 3.03 9.18 -13.76
N LYS A 45 2.15 9.85 -12.99
CA LYS A 45 1.92 9.58 -11.56
C LYS A 45 1.49 8.12 -11.33
N ARG A 46 0.46 7.65 -12.05
CA ARG A 46 -0.02 6.25 -11.98
C ARG A 46 1.09 5.24 -12.27
N ARG A 47 1.89 5.45 -13.31
CA ARG A 47 3.03 4.58 -13.63
C ARG A 47 4.09 4.56 -12.52
N GLY A 48 4.36 5.70 -11.90
CA GLY A 48 5.27 5.79 -10.75
C GLY A 48 4.75 5.04 -9.53
N GLU A 49 3.46 5.15 -9.24
CA GLU A 49 2.77 4.44 -8.17
C GLU A 49 2.77 2.93 -8.41
N GLU A 50 2.42 2.48 -9.63
CA GLU A 50 2.46 1.06 -10.01
C GLU A 50 3.87 0.48 -9.89
N ARG A 51 4.89 1.22 -10.34
CA ARG A 51 6.30 0.78 -10.22
C ARG A 51 6.74 0.66 -8.77
N ARG A 52 6.27 1.53 -7.88
CA ARG A 52 6.53 1.44 -6.43
C ARG A 52 5.76 0.29 -5.80
N LYS A 53 4.49 0.05 -6.17
CA LYS A 53 3.69 -1.08 -5.68
C LYS A 53 4.29 -2.45 -6.04
N GLY A 54 5.04 -2.54 -7.14
CA GLY A 54 5.73 -3.74 -7.57
C GLY A 54 7.18 -3.88 -7.08
N ALA A 55 7.74 -2.85 -6.46
CA ALA A 55 9.12 -2.90 -5.97
C ALA A 55 9.21 -3.75 -4.69
N GLU A 56 10.34 -4.42 -4.53
CA GLU A 56 10.73 -5.03 -3.27
C GLU A 56 11.46 -3.99 -2.44
N GLU A 57 11.12 -3.93 -1.15
CA GLU A 57 11.74 -3.04 -0.18
C GLU A 57 12.62 -3.86 0.76
N ILE A 58 13.83 -3.34 1.01
CA ILE A 58 14.76 -3.93 1.97
C ILE A 58 14.63 -3.19 3.29
N ILE A 59 14.18 -3.90 4.31
CA ILE A 59 14.16 -3.47 5.71
C ILE A 59 15.50 -3.84 6.32
N ILE A 60 16.11 -2.90 7.02
CA ILE A 60 17.52 -2.95 7.40
C ILE A 60 17.67 -2.90 8.92
N GLY A 61 18.44 -3.82 9.49
CA GLY A 61 18.76 -3.83 10.92
C GLY A 61 17.86 -4.74 11.76
N ARG A 62 18.37 -5.16 12.93
CA ARG A 62 17.73 -6.17 13.78
C ARG A 62 16.34 -5.73 14.26
N ASN A 63 16.22 -4.54 14.84
CA ASN A 63 14.95 -4.06 15.40
C ASN A 63 13.88 -3.86 14.31
N ALA A 64 14.24 -3.19 13.21
CA ALA A 64 13.30 -2.96 12.11
C ALA A 64 12.81 -4.28 11.51
N CYS A 65 13.71 -5.27 11.32
CA CYS A 65 13.33 -6.59 10.85
C CYS A 65 12.45 -7.34 11.85
N LEU A 66 12.74 -7.26 13.15
CA LEU A 66 11.95 -7.88 14.20
C LEU A 66 10.53 -7.33 14.24
N GLU A 67 10.37 -6.00 14.22
CA GLU A 67 9.06 -5.36 14.19
C GLU A 67 8.30 -5.68 12.90
N ALA A 68 8.96 -5.65 11.74
CA ALA A 68 8.35 -6.07 10.49
C ALA A 68 7.82 -7.52 10.57
N LEU A 69 8.56 -8.43 11.19
CA LEU A 69 8.14 -9.81 11.42
C LEU A 69 7.01 -9.96 12.44
N ARG A 70 6.74 -8.97 13.30
CA ARG A 70 5.59 -8.98 14.22
C ARG A 70 4.30 -8.49 13.57
N THR A 71 4.41 -7.67 12.52
CA THR A 71 3.25 -7.18 11.75
C THR A 71 2.77 -8.23 10.73
N PRO A 72 1.55 -8.07 10.16
CA PRO A 72 1.07 -8.90 9.05
C PRO A 72 1.69 -8.54 7.68
N MET A 73 2.85 -7.88 7.66
CA MET A 73 3.54 -7.50 6.42
C MET A 73 3.94 -8.74 5.59
N ALA A 74 3.80 -8.64 4.26
CA ALA A 74 4.22 -9.68 3.33
C ALA A 74 5.74 -9.66 3.13
N VAL A 75 6.41 -10.65 3.72
CA VAL A 75 7.87 -10.82 3.66
C VAL A 75 8.22 -11.95 2.69
N LYS A 76 9.24 -11.73 1.86
CA LYS A 76 9.73 -12.69 0.87
C LYS A 76 10.91 -13.51 1.41
N ARG A 77 11.93 -12.84 1.95
CA ARG A 77 13.19 -13.47 2.38
C ARG A 77 13.79 -12.74 3.57
N LEU A 78 14.44 -13.50 4.45
CA LEU A 78 15.33 -12.99 5.50
C LEU A 78 16.77 -13.25 5.07
N PHE A 79 17.62 -12.23 5.04
CA PHE A 79 19.05 -12.38 4.80
C PHE A 79 19.83 -12.20 6.11
N LEU A 80 20.75 -13.12 6.36
CA LEU A 80 21.68 -13.07 7.50
C LEU A 80 23.12 -13.02 6.99
N ALA A 81 23.92 -12.14 7.57
CA ALA A 81 25.35 -12.12 7.32
C ALA A 81 26.00 -13.39 7.89
N ARG A 82 26.86 -14.04 7.11
CA ARG A 82 27.68 -15.16 7.59
C ARG A 82 28.50 -14.74 8.80
N GLY A 83 28.53 -15.61 9.82
CA GLY A 83 29.21 -15.33 11.09
C GLY A 83 28.63 -14.14 11.86
N ILE A 84 27.34 -13.83 11.68
CA ILE A 84 26.63 -12.90 12.56
C ILE A 84 26.63 -13.44 14.00
N GLN A 85 26.89 -12.56 14.96
CA GLN A 85 26.73 -12.90 16.36
C GLN A 85 25.25 -13.16 16.65
N LYS A 86 24.95 -14.37 17.13
CA LYS A 86 23.62 -14.74 17.60
C LYS A 86 23.40 -14.11 18.96
N ASP A 87 22.55 -13.09 18.99
CA ASP A 87 21.98 -12.54 20.21
C ASP A 87 20.49 -12.88 20.29
N GLU A 88 19.85 -12.56 21.41
CA GLU A 88 18.44 -12.81 21.64
C GLU A 88 17.55 -12.23 20.51
N ARG A 89 17.91 -11.07 19.95
CA ARG A 89 17.15 -10.45 18.87
C ARG A 89 17.24 -11.26 17.59
N VAL A 90 18.44 -11.67 17.19
CA VAL A 90 18.64 -12.52 15.99
C VAL A 90 17.92 -13.85 16.16
N GLU A 91 17.94 -14.45 17.36
CA GLU A 91 17.19 -15.67 17.65
C GLU A 91 15.68 -15.48 17.50
N GLN A 92 15.12 -14.40 18.03
CA GLN A 92 13.70 -14.07 17.87
C GLN A 92 13.32 -13.84 16.40
N ILE A 93 14.16 -13.16 15.62
CA ILE A 93 13.95 -12.94 14.18
C ILE A 93 13.91 -14.29 13.46
N CYS A 94 14.90 -15.16 13.69
CA CYS A 94 14.94 -16.49 13.09
C CYS A 94 13.73 -17.35 13.47
N ALA A 95 13.31 -17.31 14.73
CA ALA A 95 12.15 -18.06 15.21
C ALA A 95 10.84 -17.57 14.55
N LEU A 96 10.66 -16.25 14.43
CA LEU A 96 9.50 -15.67 13.75
C LEU A 96 9.50 -15.96 12.25
N ALA A 97 10.66 -15.88 11.59
CA ALA A 97 10.81 -16.22 10.19
C ALA A 97 10.44 -17.69 9.94
N ALA A 98 10.96 -18.61 10.76
CA ALA A 98 10.62 -20.03 10.69
C ALA A 98 9.12 -20.28 10.92
N LYS A 99 8.52 -19.65 11.95
CA LYS A 99 7.09 -19.75 12.25
C LYS A 99 6.22 -19.28 11.08
N LYS A 100 6.66 -18.26 10.34
CA LYS A 100 5.97 -17.70 9.17
C LYS A 100 6.32 -18.41 7.86
N GLY A 101 7.21 -19.41 7.86
CA GLY A 101 7.67 -20.09 6.65
C GLY A 101 8.48 -19.18 5.72
N ILE A 102 9.12 -18.14 6.25
CA ILE A 102 9.95 -17.23 5.47
C ILE A 102 11.33 -17.87 5.27
N PRO A 103 11.81 -18.01 4.01
CA PRO A 103 13.14 -18.54 3.74
C PRO A 103 14.23 -17.65 4.32
N VAL A 104 15.22 -18.29 4.95
CA VAL A 104 16.40 -17.63 5.53
C VAL A 104 17.61 -17.95 4.65
N GLU A 105 18.26 -16.92 4.13
CA GLU A 105 19.45 -17.01 3.29
C GLU A 105 20.66 -16.41 3.99
N GLU A 106 21.74 -17.18 4.09
CA GLU A 106 23.02 -16.66 4.56
C GLU A 106 23.84 -16.08 3.40
N ARG A 107 24.34 -14.86 3.57
CA ARG A 107 25.11 -14.11 2.57
C ARG A 107 26.40 -13.58 3.15
N ASP A 108 27.38 -13.32 2.30
CA ASP A 108 28.64 -12.73 2.74
C ASP A 108 28.42 -11.28 3.19
N ARG A 109 29.24 -10.80 4.13
CA ARG A 109 29.08 -9.43 4.68
C ARG A 109 29.11 -8.34 3.60
N GLY A 110 29.93 -8.52 2.57
CA GLY A 110 30.00 -7.58 1.43
C GLY A 110 28.72 -7.52 0.60
N GLU A 111 28.02 -8.66 0.44
CA GLU A 111 26.72 -8.70 -0.25
C GLU A 111 25.66 -7.96 0.58
N ILE A 112 25.62 -8.24 1.89
CA ILE A 112 24.71 -7.57 2.82
C ILE A 112 24.95 -6.04 2.84
N GLU A 113 26.20 -5.59 2.89
CA GLU A 113 26.54 -4.17 2.85
C GLU A 113 26.05 -3.48 1.56
N SER A 114 26.24 -4.15 0.42
CA SER A 114 25.77 -3.69 -0.89
C SER A 114 24.25 -3.57 -0.93
N MET A 115 23.54 -4.61 -0.47
CA MET A 115 22.08 -4.63 -0.38
C MET A 115 21.53 -3.57 0.58
N ALA A 116 22.23 -3.32 1.69
CA ALA A 116 21.89 -2.30 2.67
C ALA A 116 22.18 -0.86 2.18
N ARG A 117 22.85 -0.69 1.03
CA ARG A 117 23.28 0.62 0.49
C ARG A 117 24.08 1.42 1.53
N ASN A 118 25.01 0.76 2.21
CA ASN A 118 25.85 1.32 3.28
C ASN A 118 25.09 1.87 4.50
N LYS A 119 23.84 1.44 4.73
CA LYS A 119 23.10 1.74 5.96
C LYS A 119 23.45 0.72 7.06
N ALA A 120 23.43 1.16 8.31
CA ALA A 120 23.71 0.30 9.45
C ALA A 120 22.72 -0.89 9.53
N HIS A 121 23.22 -2.10 9.22
CA HIS A 121 22.38 -3.29 9.04
C HIS A 121 22.59 -4.36 10.13
N GLN A 122 23.68 -4.30 10.90
CA GLN A 122 23.99 -5.24 12.00
C GLN A 122 23.93 -6.73 11.64
N GLY A 123 24.08 -7.04 10.35
CA GLY A 123 24.04 -8.37 9.76
C GLY A 123 22.67 -8.92 9.39
N VAL A 124 21.59 -8.13 9.47
CA VAL A 124 20.22 -8.60 9.20
C VAL A 124 19.51 -7.70 8.21
N LEU A 125 18.96 -8.30 7.16
CA LEU A 125 18.10 -7.62 6.18
C LEU A 125 16.84 -8.45 5.95
N LEU A 126 15.74 -7.78 5.64
CA LEU A 126 14.49 -8.43 5.35
C LEU A 126 13.90 -7.84 4.08
N GLU A 127 13.61 -8.71 3.12
CA GLU A 127 13.02 -8.32 1.85
C GLU A 127 11.52 -8.49 1.92
N ALA A 128 10.80 -7.39 1.78
CA ALA A 128 9.35 -7.32 1.87
C ALA A 128 8.75 -6.70 0.62
N LYS A 129 7.45 -6.94 0.41
CA LYS A 129 6.68 -6.18 -0.57
C LYS A 129 6.63 -4.73 -0.13
N SER A 130 6.77 -3.78 -1.05
CA SER A 130 6.59 -2.36 -0.74
C SER A 130 5.27 -2.08 -0.03
N TYR A 131 5.34 -1.20 0.97
CA TYR A 131 4.18 -0.82 1.75
C TYR A 131 3.14 -0.11 0.87
N GLU A 132 1.90 -0.61 0.92
CA GLU A 132 0.78 -0.01 0.20
C GLU A 132 0.13 1.07 1.06
N TYR A 133 0.43 2.33 0.74
CA TYR A 133 -0.25 3.47 1.33
C TYR A 133 -1.71 3.51 0.86
N LYS A 134 -2.62 3.67 1.81
CA LYS A 134 -4.05 3.87 1.56
C LYS A 134 -4.38 5.35 1.50
N ASP A 135 -5.35 5.70 0.68
CA ASP A 135 -5.88 7.05 0.63
C ASP A 135 -6.69 7.36 1.90
N LEU A 136 -6.69 8.63 2.33
CA LEU A 136 -7.37 9.05 3.55
C LEU A 136 -8.85 8.68 3.53
N GLN A 137 -9.53 8.84 2.39
CA GLN A 137 -10.95 8.48 2.24
C GLN A 137 -11.17 6.97 2.50
N GLU A 138 -10.31 6.11 1.96
CA GLU A 138 -10.39 4.67 2.17
C GLU A 138 -10.19 4.30 3.64
N VAL A 139 -9.26 4.98 4.33
CA VAL A 139 -9.02 4.76 5.76
C VAL A 139 -10.24 5.19 6.59
N LEU A 140 -10.85 6.34 6.26
CA LEU A 140 -12.04 6.84 6.94
C LEU A 140 -13.24 5.91 6.75
N GLU A 141 -13.46 5.42 5.53
CA GLU A 141 -14.55 4.47 5.21
C GLU A 141 -14.34 3.10 5.86
N ALA A 142 -13.08 2.64 5.96
CA ALA A 142 -12.74 1.38 6.62
C ALA A 142 -12.79 1.46 8.15
N CYS A 143 -12.92 2.66 8.74
CA CYS A 143 -12.86 2.83 10.17
C CYS A 143 -14.18 2.44 10.84
N SER A 144 -14.20 1.28 11.51
CA SER A 144 -15.36 0.81 12.26
C SER A 144 -15.35 1.23 13.74
N SER A 145 -14.27 1.88 14.20
CA SER A 145 -14.14 2.31 15.59
C SER A 145 -15.09 3.47 15.89
N PRO A 146 -15.82 3.46 17.03
CA PRO A 146 -16.69 4.57 17.42
C PRO A 146 -15.92 5.85 17.75
N LEU A 147 -14.62 5.75 18.05
CA LEU A 147 -13.72 6.87 18.36
C LEU A 147 -12.36 6.64 17.69
N PRO A 148 -12.21 7.01 16.41
CA PRO A 148 -10.93 6.86 15.73
C PRO A 148 -9.95 7.96 16.13
N LEU A 149 -8.70 7.59 16.40
CA LEU A 149 -7.60 8.53 16.61
C LEU A 149 -6.78 8.63 15.32
N PHE A 150 -6.69 9.85 14.79
CA PHE A 150 -5.82 10.18 13.66
C PHE A 150 -4.70 11.10 14.13
N VAL A 151 -3.48 10.84 13.67
CA VAL A 151 -2.32 11.70 13.90
C VAL A 151 -1.96 12.36 12.58
N ALA A 152 -1.98 13.69 12.54
CA ALA A 152 -1.51 14.48 11.42
C ALA A 152 -0.23 15.19 11.84
N ALA A 153 0.86 14.93 11.12
CA ALA A 153 2.14 15.57 11.35
C ALA A 153 2.48 16.43 10.13
N ASP A 154 2.48 17.75 10.33
CA ASP A 154 2.83 18.73 9.30
C ASP A 154 4.33 19.03 9.33
N ASN A 155 4.93 19.21 8.16
CA ASN A 155 6.34 19.58 7.97
C ASN A 155 7.38 18.66 8.66
N LEU A 156 7.18 17.34 8.61
CA LEU A 156 8.21 16.36 8.98
C LEU A 156 9.42 16.44 8.04
N THR A 157 10.53 16.98 8.54
CA THR A 157 11.78 17.16 7.78
C THR A 157 12.88 16.16 8.14
N ASP A 158 12.85 15.62 9.37
CA ASP A 158 13.80 14.60 9.84
C ASP A 158 13.12 13.22 9.91
N PRO A 159 13.65 12.20 9.20
CA PRO A 159 13.14 10.82 9.27
C PRO A 159 13.17 10.19 10.67
N GLN A 160 14.07 10.63 11.56
CA GLN A 160 14.14 10.09 12.93
C GLN A 160 12.95 10.50 13.78
N ASN A 161 12.39 11.69 13.54
CA ASN A 161 11.27 12.23 14.31
C ASN A 161 9.96 11.47 14.11
N LEU A 162 9.79 10.78 12.97
CA LEU A 162 8.59 10.01 12.69
C LEU A 162 8.55 8.69 13.46
N GLY A 163 9.71 8.18 13.88
CA GLY A 163 9.84 6.88 14.55
C GLY A 163 9.96 6.93 16.07
N ALA A 164 9.91 8.12 16.67
CA ALA A 164 9.97 8.35 18.12
C ALA A 164 8.56 8.36 18.74
#